data_AF-Q4SSE2-F1
#
_entry.id   AF-Q4SSE2-F1
#
_cell.length_a   1.000
_cell.length_b   1.000
_cell.length_c   1.000
_cell.angle_alpha   90.00
_cell.angle_beta   90.00
_cell.angle_gamma   90.00
#
_symmetry.space_group_name_H-M   'P 1'
#
loop_
_entity.id
_entity.type
_entity.pdbx_description
1 polymer ?
#
loop_
_entity_poly.entity_id
_entity_poly.type
_entity_poly.pdbx_seq_one_letter_code
_entity_poly.pdbx_strand_id
1 'polypeptide(L)'
;MATPFLWKLSSQKLGFFLVSFGFIWGMMLLHFTIQQRASHENSAVLKQQILDLSKRYIKALAEENQSVMDGPYVGTMTAYDLKKTLAVLLDNIMLRLGKLEAKVENIYNGTGANMSSSTSTATPSATNAEKSAAQGDFTPLSSSVIDPPTSLFTFTVEHEIQDLLNGAQEKCDLPSLEGFPHCEGKMKWMKEMWRSDSCYSNYGVDGSTCSFFIYLSEVENWCPRLPWRTKTPNEEVDKRGQKSGPGFEELYRVMSQREEFRWMMLRIKRMAEPWVSAIRSLAVKQNLTRRRRKKILVHLGLLTKESGFKIAENAFSGGPLGELVQWSDLITTLYLLGHDVRISASIAELKEIMRRVMGNKSSCPTQGDKVVELIYIDIVGLTQFKKTLGPSWVHYQCMLRVLDSFGTEPEFNHAHYAQSKGHKTPWGKWNLNPQQFNTMFPHTPDNSFLGFVVEQHLNASDIKHIDDIKRQNQSLVYGKVDNFWKDKKKYLDTIHNYMEVHGTVHGTSTVHVPSYVRNHGILSGRDLQFLLRETKV
;
A
#
# COMPACT_ATOMS: atom_id res chain seq x y z
N MET A 1 -86.94 -5.87 29.28
CA MET A 1 -86.77 -4.40 29.34
C MET A 1 -85.46 -4.13 30.04
N ALA A 2 -84.43 -3.69 29.32
CA ALA A 2 -83.17 -3.23 29.91
C ALA A 2 -82.72 -2.00 29.11
N THR A 3 -82.67 -0.88 29.81
CA THR A 3 -82.34 0.48 29.34
C THR A 3 -80.86 0.61 28.98
N PRO A 4 -80.46 1.38 27.95
CA PRO A 4 -79.06 1.68 27.69
C PRO A 4 -78.60 2.84 28.58
N PHE A 5 -77.56 2.60 29.39
CA PHE A 5 -76.90 3.64 30.19
C PHE A 5 -75.99 4.49 29.28
N LEU A 6 -76.53 5.59 28.76
CA LEU A 6 -75.77 6.62 28.05
C LEU A 6 -74.89 7.37 29.06
N TRP A 7 -73.58 7.11 29.05
CA TRP A 7 -72.60 7.91 29.78
C TRP A 7 -72.53 9.32 29.18
N LYS A 8 -73.19 10.27 29.83
CA LYS A 8 -73.10 11.71 29.53
C LYS A 8 -71.74 12.22 30.03
N LEU A 9 -70.72 12.14 29.18
CA LEU A 9 -69.41 12.75 29.43
C LEU A 9 -69.58 14.28 29.41
N SER A 10 -69.62 14.88 30.61
CA SER A 10 -69.58 16.34 30.78
C SER A 10 -68.30 16.90 30.16
N SER A 11 -68.43 17.97 29.38
CA SER A 11 -67.34 18.69 28.70
C SER A 11 -66.18 19.04 29.65
N GLN A 12 -66.48 19.33 30.93
CA GLN A 12 -65.45 19.58 31.94
C GLN A 12 -64.59 18.35 32.24
N LYS A 13 -65.16 17.15 32.27
CA LYS A 13 -64.39 15.91 32.50
C LYS A 13 -63.51 15.57 31.30
N LEU A 14 -63.99 15.79 30.08
CA LEU A 14 -63.20 15.60 28.86
C LEU A 14 -62.03 16.59 28.78
N GLY A 15 -62.25 17.85 29.20
CA GLY A 15 -61.20 18.86 29.31
C GLY A 15 -60.10 18.46 30.30
N PHE A 16 -60.47 17.95 31.49
CA PHE A 16 -59.50 17.44 32.45
C PHE A 16 -58.69 16.25 31.91
N PHE A 17 -59.32 15.33 31.16
CA PHE A 17 -58.61 14.22 30.52
C PHE A 17 -57.64 14.69 29.43
N LEU A 18 -58.02 15.67 28.60
CA LEU A 18 -57.15 16.18 27.54
C LEU A 18 -55.96 16.97 28.09
N VAL A 19 -56.15 17.76 29.15
CA VAL A 19 -55.07 18.52 29.79
C VAL A 19 -54.10 17.57 30.51
N SER A 20 -54.61 16.57 31.23
CA SER A 20 -53.75 15.57 31.88
C SER A 20 -53.00 14.70 30.88
N PHE A 21 -53.65 14.28 29.78
CA PHE A 21 -52.98 13.54 28.71
C PHE A 21 -51.92 14.40 28.01
N GLY A 22 -52.21 15.66 27.72
CA GLY A 22 -51.24 16.60 27.13
C GLY A 22 -50.04 16.87 28.03
N PHE A 23 -50.24 16.96 29.35
CA PHE A 23 -49.15 17.13 30.32
C PHE A 23 -48.26 15.88 30.41
N ILE A 24 -48.86 14.68 30.42
CA ILE A 24 -48.12 13.41 30.39
C ILE A 24 -47.31 13.29 29.10
N TRP A 25 -47.92 13.61 27.96
CA TRP A 25 -47.24 13.57 26.66
C TRP A 25 -46.12 14.60 26.56
N GLY A 26 -46.33 15.81 27.09
CA GLY A 26 -45.33 16.87 27.17
C GLY A 26 -44.13 16.50 28.05
N MET A 27 -44.39 15.89 29.22
CA MET A 27 -43.32 15.39 30.10
C MET A 27 -42.56 14.21 29.47
N MET A 28 -43.24 13.34 28.71
CA MET A 28 -42.58 12.26 27.98
C MET A 28 -41.69 12.80 26.84
N LEU A 29 -42.14 13.82 26.11
CA LEU A 29 -41.36 14.52 25.08
C LEU A 29 -40.17 15.27 25.68
N LEU A 30 -40.35 15.90 26.85
CA LEU A 30 -39.27 16.56 27.58
C LEU A 30 -38.25 15.53 28.08
N HIS A 31 -38.70 14.41 28.62
CA HIS A 31 -37.82 13.30 29.02
C HIS A 31 -37.06 12.74 27.81
N PHE A 32 -37.73 12.56 26.67
CA PHE A 32 -37.10 12.09 25.43
C PHE A 32 -36.07 13.08 24.88
N THR A 33 -36.34 14.38 24.91
CA THR A 33 -35.40 15.43 24.46
C THR A 33 -34.23 15.63 25.40
N ILE A 34 -34.43 15.52 26.73
CA ILE A 34 -33.33 15.53 27.71
C ILE A 34 -32.48 14.26 27.58
N GLN A 35 -33.09 13.10 27.33
CA GLN A 35 -32.39 11.83 27.15
C GLN A 35 -31.62 11.76 25.82
N GLN A 36 -32.11 12.40 24.75
CA GLN A 36 -31.35 12.62 23.50
C GLN A 36 -30.19 13.60 23.69
N ARG A 37 -30.33 14.62 24.55
CA ARG A 37 -29.23 15.55 24.86
C ARG A 37 -28.17 14.92 25.78
N ALA A 38 -28.55 13.92 26.56
CA ALA A 38 -27.63 13.07 27.33
C ALA A 38 -26.99 11.93 26.48
N SER A 39 -27.51 11.66 25.27
CA SER A 39 -26.98 10.62 24.37
C SER A 39 -25.89 11.13 23.41
N HIS A 40 -25.25 12.26 23.71
CA HIS A 40 -23.87 12.42 23.28
C HIS A 40 -23.01 11.65 24.29
N GLU A 41 -23.03 10.32 24.19
CA GLU A 41 -22.09 9.49 24.91
C GLU A 41 -20.69 9.91 24.47
N ASN A 42 -19.93 10.48 25.42
CA ASN A 42 -18.51 10.75 25.23
C ASN A 42 -17.86 9.44 24.75
N SER A 43 -17.18 9.47 23.61
CA SER A 43 -16.52 8.30 23.01
C SER A 43 -15.61 7.55 24.01
N ALA A 44 -15.10 8.26 25.02
CA ALA A 44 -14.36 7.72 26.15
C ALA A 44 -15.17 6.74 27.02
N VAL A 45 -16.45 7.01 27.31
CA VAL A 45 -17.31 6.16 28.15
C VAL A 45 -17.68 4.87 27.41
N LEU A 46 -18.01 4.98 26.12
CA LEU A 46 -18.29 3.85 25.23
C LEU A 46 -17.06 2.95 25.07
N LYS A 47 -15.88 3.56 24.90
CA LYS A 47 -14.59 2.86 24.90
C LYS A 47 -14.35 2.13 26.23
N GLN A 48 -14.65 2.77 27.37
CA GLN A 48 -14.49 2.17 28.69
C GLN A 48 -15.43 0.97 28.89
N GLN A 49 -16.68 1.07 28.42
CA GLN A 49 -17.65 -0.03 28.47
C GLN A 49 -17.21 -1.20 27.58
N ILE A 50 -16.73 -0.95 26.36
CA ILE A 50 -16.21 -2.01 25.47
C ILE A 50 -15.02 -2.72 26.11
N LEU A 51 -14.10 -1.96 26.74
CA LEU A 51 -12.95 -2.52 27.44
C LEU A 51 -13.35 -3.35 28.66
N ASP A 52 -14.34 -2.90 29.43
CA ASP A 52 -14.82 -3.63 30.60
C ASP A 52 -15.58 -4.91 30.21
N LEU A 53 -16.42 -4.85 29.17
CA LEU A 53 -17.07 -6.03 28.58
C LEU A 53 -16.04 -7.05 28.04
N SER A 54 -14.99 -6.56 27.37
CA SER A 54 -13.91 -7.41 26.87
C SER A 54 -13.15 -8.08 28.02
N LYS A 55 -12.88 -7.36 29.12
CA LYS A 55 -12.24 -7.92 30.32
C LYS A 55 -13.11 -9.00 30.97
N ARG A 56 -14.41 -8.76 31.12
CA ARG A 56 -15.34 -9.75 31.69
C ARG A 56 -15.44 -11.00 30.82
N TYR A 57 -15.50 -10.83 29.49
CA TYR A 57 -15.51 -11.94 28.55
C TYR A 57 -14.26 -12.81 28.64
N ILE A 58 -13.07 -12.19 28.67
CA ILE A 58 -11.79 -12.91 28.80
C ILE A 58 -11.71 -13.65 30.14
N LYS A 59 -12.19 -13.05 31.23
CA LYS A 59 -12.22 -13.68 32.54
C LYS A 59 -13.15 -14.89 32.57
N ALA A 60 -14.35 -14.77 31.99
CA ALA A 60 -15.28 -15.89 31.86
C ALA A 60 -14.71 -17.03 31.00
N LEU A 61 -14.01 -16.69 29.91
CA LEU A 61 -13.34 -17.67 29.04
C LEU A 61 -12.18 -18.38 29.76
N ALA A 62 -11.49 -17.70 30.67
CA ALA A 62 -10.41 -18.30 31.47
C ALA A 62 -10.96 -19.26 32.53
N GLU A 63 -12.08 -18.91 33.18
CA GLU A 63 -12.74 -19.75 34.19
C GLU A 63 -13.40 -21.00 33.56
N GLU A 64 -13.98 -20.89 32.36
CA GLU A 64 -14.57 -22.03 31.62
C GLU A 64 -13.52 -23.07 31.19
N ASN A 65 -12.27 -22.64 30.97
CA ASN A 65 -11.17 -23.52 30.54
C ASN A 65 -10.34 -24.09 31.70
N GLN A 66 -10.67 -23.76 32.96
CA GLN A 66 -9.91 -24.18 34.14
C GLN A 66 -10.36 -25.56 34.68
N SER A 67 -11.48 -26.11 34.20
CA SER A 67 -12.04 -27.39 34.70
C SER A 67 -11.68 -28.63 33.87
N VAL A 68 -10.69 -28.54 32.97
CA VAL A 68 -10.28 -29.70 32.14
C VAL A 68 -8.76 -29.85 32.16
N MET A 69 -8.25 -30.57 33.16
CA MET A 69 -6.96 -31.26 33.07
C MET A 69 -7.06 -32.58 33.84
N ASP A 70 -6.87 -33.69 33.12
CA ASP A 70 -5.88 -34.73 33.43
C ASP A 70 -6.02 -35.88 32.41
N GLY A 71 -5.09 -35.97 31.44
CA GLY A 71 -5.09 -37.03 30.44
C GLY A 71 -3.76 -37.12 29.65
N PRO A 72 -3.33 -38.32 29.20
CA PRO A 72 -1.92 -38.68 29.05
C PRO A 72 -1.23 -38.26 27.74
N TYR A 73 -1.69 -37.21 27.04
CA TYR A 73 -1.12 -36.78 25.76
C TYR A 73 -0.31 -35.47 25.88
N VAL A 74 0.84 -35.54 26.56
CA VAL A 74 1.78 -34.41 26.74
C VAL A 74 2.80 -34.29 25.57
N GLY A 75 2.52 -34.88 24.41
CA GLY A 75 3.51 -35.03 23.32
C GLY A 75 3.11 -34.52 21.94
N THR A 76 1.95 -33.88 21.76
CA THR A 76 1.51 -33.37 20.45
C THR A 76 1.06 -31.92 20.56
N MET A 77 1.78 -31.01 19.91
CA MET A 77 1.37 -29.60 19.80
C MET A 77 0.06 -29.52 19.03
N THR A 78 -1.05 -29.40 19.75
CA THR A 78 -2.36 -29.07 19.18
C THR A 78 -2.73 -27.64 19.57
N ALA A 79 -3.75 -27.08 18.89
CA ALA A 79 -4.20 -25.68 18.97
C ALA A 79 -4.47 -25.12 20.39
N TYR A 80 -4.42 -25.97 21.42
CA TYR A 80 -4.50 -25.63 22.83
C TYR A 80 -3.28 -24.83 23.33
N ASP A 81 -2.06 -25.15 22.89
CA ASP A 81 -0.82 -24.46 23.31
C ASP A 81 -0.69 -23.06 22.68
N LEU A 82 -1.24 -22.88 21.48
CA LEU A 82 -1.28 -21.60 20.77
C LEU A 82 -2.17 -20.58 21.50
N LYS A 83 -3.31 -21.03 22.04
CA LYS A 83 -4.25 -20.17 22.78
C LYS A 83 -3.67 -19.71 24.12
N LYS A 84 -2.96 -20.59 24.83
CA LYS A 84 -2.27 -20.25 26.08
C LYS A 84 -1.13 -19.26 25.86
N THR A 85 -0.35 -19.46 24.80
CA THR A 85 0.74 -18.55 24.42
C THR A 85 0.20 -17.18 24.00
N LEU A 86 -0.90 -17.13 23.24
CA LEU A 86 -1.54 -15.88 22.81
C LEU A 86 -2.14 -15.10 23.99
N ALA A 87 -2.78 -15.79 24.94
CA ALA A 87 -3.35 -15.17 26.13
C ALA A 87 -2.26 -14.55 27.04
N VAL A 88 -1.13 -15.24 27.21
CA VAL A 88 0.03 -14.73 27.98
C VAL A 88 0.70 -13.54 27.27
N LEU A 89 0.76 -13.57 25.93
CA LEU A 89 1.29 -12.45 25.13
C LEU A 89 0.38 -11.21 25.20
N LEU A 90 -0.94 -11.42 25.15
CA LEU A 90 -1.94 -10.35 25.25
C LEU A 90 -1.93 -9.69 26.63
N ASP A 91 -1.80 -10.47 27.71
CA ASP A 91 -1.70 -9.93 29.07
C ASP A 91 -0.41 -9.09 29.27
N ASN A 92 0.70 -9.54 28.69
CA ASN A 92 1.98 -8.80 28.71
C ASN A 92 1.89 -7.48 27.91
N ILE A 93 1.21 -7.48 26.76
CA ILE A 93 0.96 -6.29 25.95
C ILE A 93 0.06 -5.30 26.70
N MET A 94 -0.99 -5.79 27.37
CA MET A 94 -1.89 -4.95 28.17
C MET A 94 -1.20 -4.33 29.39
N LEU A 95 -0.32 -5.08 30.06
CA LEU A 95 0.54 -4.56 31.13
C LEU A 95 1.52 -3.48 30.64
N ARG A 96 2.06 -3.64 29.42
CA ARG A 96 2.92 -2.62 28.80
C ARG A 96 2.15 -1.36 28.40
N LEU A 97 0.93 -1.51 27.90
CA LEU A 97 0.05 -0.38 27.57
C LEU A 97 -0.31 0.43 28.81
N GLY A 98 -0.65 -0.22 29.93
CA GLY A 98 -0.92 0.48 31.19
C GLY A 98 0.31 1.23 31.74
N LYS A 99 1.51 0.67 31.60
CA LYS A 99 2.77 1.37 31.97
C LYS A 99 3.07 2.55 31.05
N LEU A 100 2.69 2.48 29.77
CA LEU A 100 2.85 3.57 28.82
C LEU A 100 1.85 4.70 29.07
N GLU A 101 0.59 4.39 29.39
CA GLU A 101 -0.42 5.38 29.77
C GLU A 101 -0.01 6.15 31.04
N ALA A 102 0.47 5.45 32.07
CA ALA A 102 0.98 6.09 33.29
C ALA A 102 2.20 7.00 33.04
N LYS A 103 3.03 6.66 32.04
CA LYS A 103 4.21 7.47 31.67
C LYS A 103 3.82 8.71 30.88
N VAL A 104 2.77 8.62 30.07
CA VAL A 104 2.20 9.75 29.30
C VAL A 104 1.49 10.73 30.24
N GLU A 105 0.76 10.26 31.25
CA GLU A 105 0.14 11.15 32.25
C GLU A 105 1.19 11.90 33.10
N ASN A 106 2.31 11.26 33.44
CA ASN A 106 3.42 11.95 34.14
C ASN A 106 4.10 13.02 33.28
N ILE A 107 4.15 12.86 31.96
CA ILE A 107 4.70 13.89 31.05
C ILE A 107 3.73 15.07 30.91
N TYR A 108 2.42 14.81 30.93
CA TYR A 108 1.39 15.84 30.85
C TYR A 108 1.28 16.68 32.13
N ASN A 109 1.49 16.07 33.31
CA ASN A 109 1.51 16.78 34.59
C ASN A 109 2.85 17.46 34.90
N GLY A 110 3.94 17.09 34.22
CA GLY A 110 5.29 17.65 34.44
C GLY A 110 5.54 19.02 33.78
N THR A 111 4.74 19.42 32.81
CA THR A 111 4.90 20.68 32.05
C THR A 111 4.27 21.91 32.71
N GLY A 112 3.68 21.76 33.91
CA GLY A 112 2.98 22.84 34.63
C GLY A 112 3.77 23.59 35.71
N ALA A 113 5.00 23.21 36.02
CA ALA A 113 5.75 23.80 37.13
C ALA A 113 7.24 24.02 36.80
N ASN A 114 7.54 25.16 36.16
CA ASN A 114 8.63 26.07 36.56
C ASN A 114 8.82 27.17 35.51
N MET A 115 8.23 28.34 35.80
CA MET A 115 8.64 29.62 35.27
C MET A 115 8.76 30.59 36.45
N SER A 116 9.78 31.47 36.41
CA SER A 116 10.30 32.39 37.46
C SER A 116 11.45 31.78 38.28
N SER A 117 12.61 32.42 38.49
CA SER A 117 13.09 33.76 38.16
C SER A 117 14.63 33.82 38.37
N SER A 118 15.29 34.74 37.65
CA SER A 118 16.30 35.71 38.11
C SER A 118 17.29 36.04 36.97
N THR A 119 17.12 37.15 36.24
CA THR A 119 17.49 38.56 36.53
C THR A 119 19.02 38.76 36.43
N SER A 120 19.53 39.48 35.44
CA SER A 120 19.72 40.96 35.51
C SER A 120 20.21 41.47 34.13
N THR A 121 19.40 42.28 33.41
CA THR A 121 19.51 43.77 33.22
C THR A 121 20.69 44.23 32.35
N ALA A 122 20.61 45.22 31.45
CA ALA A 122 19.57 45.99 30.77
C ALA A 122 20.35 46.92 29.80
N THR A 123 20.19 46.77 28.47
CA THR A 123 19.62 47.77 27.54
C THR A 123 20.54 49.00 27.21
N PRO A 124 20.21 49.87 26.23
CA PRO A 124 20.90 49.91 24.93
C PRO A 124 21.34 51.34 24.54
N SER A 125 21.91 51.55 23.35
CA SER A 125 21.55 52.69 22.49
C SER A 125 22.24 52.66 21.13
N ALA A 126 21.44 52.88 20.10
CA ALA A 126 21.86 53.32 18.78
C ALA A 126 21.87 54.85 18.72
N THR A 127 22.70 55.46 17.86
CA THR A 127 22.36 56.71 17.16
C THR A 127 23.32 56.97 16.00
N ASN A 128 22.76 57.61 14.97
CA ASN A 128 23.29 57.91 13.64
C ASN A 128 24.33 59.05 13.63
N ALA A 129 25.10 59.15 12.53
CA ALA A 129 25.09 60.27 11.55
C ALA A 129 26.47 60.78 11.08
N GLU A 130 26.53 61.05 9.75
CA GLU A 130 27.35 62.05 9.02
C GLU A 130 28.87 61.85 8.87
N LYS A 131 29.59 62.52 7.96
CA LYS A 131 29.51 62.79 6.49
C LYS A 131 30.85 63.50 6.15
N SER A 132 31.39 63.26 4.95
CA SER A 132 32.23 64.19 4.13
C SER A 132 33.77 64.24 4.26
N ALA A 133 34.39 64.20 3.05
CA ALA A 133 35.56 64.95 2.55
C ALA A 133 36.99 64.58 3.05
N ALA A 134 38.10 64.75 2.34
CA ALA A 134 38.50 64.96 0.93
C ALA A 134 40.05 65.04 0.92
N GLN A 135 40.67 64.96 -0.27
CA GLN A 135 42.09 65.30 -0.60
C GLN A 135 43.18 64.33 -0.09
N GLY A 136 44.23 63.98 -0.83
CA GLY A 136 44.77 64.46 -2.11
C GLY A 136 46.30 64.33 -2.08
N ASP A 137 46.88 64.00 -3.23
CA ASP A 137 48.27 64.26 -3.68
C ASP A 137 49.43 63.23 -3.60
N PHE A 138 49.87 62.91 -4.83
CA PHE A 138 51.21 62.83 -5.43
C PHE A 138 52.13 61.59 -5.33
N THR A 139 52.60 61.22 -6.54
CA THR A 139 53.46 60.14 -7.06
C THR A 139 54.97 60.58 -7.04
N PRO A 140 56.00 59.94 -7.68
CA PRO A 140 56.01 58.79 -8.64
C PRO A 140 57.24 57.81 -8.66
N LEU A 141 57.14 56.82 -9.56
CA LEU A 141 58.14 56.21 -10.48
C LEU A 141 59.17 55.13 -10.05
N SER A 142 59.07 53.93 -10.68
CA SER A 142 60.08 53.24 -11.55
C SER A 142 59.69 51.75 -11.73
N SER A 143 59.14 51.26 -12.86
CA SER A 143 59.72 50.91 -14.19
C SER A 143 60.58 49.63 -14.26
N SER A 144 60.03 48.55 -14.84
CA SER A 144 60.64 47.55 -15.77
C SER A 144 59.81 46.25 -15.77
N VAL A 145 59.55 45.45 -16.81
CA VAL A 145 59.77 45.37 -18.27
C VAL A 145 58.79 44.27 -18.76
N ILE A 146 58.35 44.32 -20.03
CA ILE A 146 57.31 43.48 -20.66
C ILE A 146 57.95 42.35 -21.51
N ASP A 147 57.24 41.20 -21.62
CA ASP A 147 57.07 40.27 -22.77
C ASP A 147 57.28 38.76 -22.42
N PRO A 148 56.72 37.78 -23.17
CA PRO A 148 55.32 37.31 -23.13
C PRO A 148 55.21 35.76 -22.88
N PRO A 149 54.03 35.15 -22.66
CA PRO A 149 53.92 33.70 -22.80
C PRO A 149 53.05 33.30 -24.00
N THR A 150 53.70 32.54 -24.88
CA THR A 150 53.09 31.68 -25.90
C THR A 150 52.41 30.45 -25.29
N SER A 151 51.25 30.12 -25.86
CA SER A 151 50.67 28.78 -26.07
C SER A 151 49.75 28.13 -25.03
N LEU A 152 48.51 27.91 -25.50
CA LEU A 152 47.71 26.68 -25.50
C LEU A 152 47.15 26.11 -24.18
N PHE A 153 45.86 26.41 -24.00
CA PHE A 153 44.75 25.56 -23.57
C PHE A 153 45.08 24.06 -23.32
N THR A 154 45.10 23.67 -22.04
CA THR A 154 44.61 22.38 -21.53
C THR A 154 44.03 22.59 -20.13
N PHE A 155 42.70 22.55 -20.02
CA PHE A 155 42.00 22.60 -18.74
C PHE A 155 41.95 21.17 -18.17
N THR A 156 42.87 20.83 -17.26
CA THR A 156 42.86 19.55 -16.54
C THR A 156 42.10 19.69 -15.22
N VAL A 157 40.95 19.03 -15.14
CA VAL A 157 40.16 18.78 -13.92
C VAL A 157 40.82 17.66 -13.12
N GLU A 158 42.04 17.90 -12.62
CA GLU A 158 42.77 16.92 -11.79
C GLU A 158 43.06 17.43 -10.37
N HIS A 159 42.60 18.64 -10.01
CA HIS A 159 43.00 19.27 -8.76
C HIS A 159 42.00 19.20 -7.59
N GLU A 160 40.91 18.41 -7.68
CA GLU A 160 39.91 18.30 -6.59
C GLU A 160 39.80 16.92 -5.92
N ILE A 161 40.67 15.95 -6.28
CA ILE A 161 40.65 14.61 -5.66
C ILE A 161 41.88 14.35 -4.77
N GLN A 162 43.03 14.96 -5.09
CA GLN A 162 44.28 14.75 -4.33
C GLN A 162 44.32 15.51 -3.00
N ASP A 163 43.68 16.67 -2.88
CA ASP A 163 43.62 17.43 -1.62
C ASP A 163 42.59 16.87 -0.61
N LEU A 164 41.78 15.88 -0.99
CA LEU A 164 40.88 15.13 -0.10
C LEU A 164 41.50 13.86 0.50
N LEU A 165 42.65 13.40 -0.01
CA LEU A 165 43.20 12.08 0.33
C LEU A 165 44.30 12.08 1.40
N ASN A 166 44.79 13.24 1.87
CA ASN A 166 45.92 13.30 2.81
C ASN A 166 45.69 14.16 4.08
N GLY A 167 44.45 14.53 4.41
CA GLY A 167 44.23 15.55 5.44
C GLY A 167 42.94 15.46 6.25
N ALA A 168 42.49 14.26 6.63
CA ALA A 168 41.54 14.09 7.74
C ALA A 168 41.48 12.62 8.17
N GLN A 169 42.35 12.20 9.09
CA GLN A 169 41.93 11.21 10.08
C GLN A 169 40.96 11.92 11.06
N GLU A 170 39.82 12.37 10.55
CA GLU A 170 38.70 12.78 11.39
C GLU A 170 38.26 11.54 12.15
N LYS A 171 38.27 11.62 13.48
CA LYS A 171 37.56 10.64 14.31
C LYS A 171 36.14 10.56 13.77
N CYS A 172 35.82 9.42 13.17
CA CYS A 172 34.50 9.11 12.67
C CYS A 172 33.61 8.90 13.89
N ASP A 173 33.17 9.98 14.52
CA ASP A 173 32.27 9.93 15.66
C ASP A 173 30.93 9.43 15.16
N LEU A 174 30.71 8.13 15.35
CA LEU A 174 29.55 7.42 14.84
C LEU A 174 28.29 7.99 15.49
N PRO A 175 27.31 8.49 14.70
CA PRO A 175 26.06 8.96 15.25
C PRO A 175 25.26 7.80 15.87
N SER A 176 24.25 8.13 16.67
CA SER A 176 23.34 7.14 17.24
C SER A 176 22.81 6.20 16.15
N LEU A 177 22.88 4.89 16.42
CA LEU A 177 22.38 3.84 15.50
C LEU A 177 20.87 3.62 15.61
N GLU A 178 20.16 4.52 16.29
CA GLU A 178 18.70 4.45 16.44
C GLU A 178 18.01 4.43 15.07
N GLY A 179 17.14 3.43 14.86
CA GLY A 179 16.50 3.17 13.56
C GLY A 179 17.32 2.33 12.57
N PHE A 180 18.56 1.96 12.88
CA PHE A 180 19.44 1.16 12.01
C PHE A 180 19.97 -0.12 12.72
N PRO A 181 19.09 -1.11 13.01
CA PRO A 181 19.44 -2.29 13.81
C PRO A 181 20.48 -3.22 13.15
N HIS A 182 20.67 -3.11 11.83
CA HIS A 182 21.61 -3.95 11.08
C HIS A 182 22.97 -3.27 10.79
N CYS A 183 23.13 -1.99 11.14
CA CYS A 183 24.36 -1.24 10.86
C CYS A 183 25.58 -1.91 11.51
N GLU A 184 25.50 -2.24 12.80
CA GLU A 184 26.60 -2.83 13.56
C GLU A 184 27.03 -4.19 13.00
N GLY A 185 26.06 -5.06 12.69
CA GLY A 185 26.33 -6.37 12.10
C GLY A 185 27.01 -6.26 10.73
N LYS A 186 26.57 -5.33 9.88
CA LYS A 186 27.18 -5.08 8.57
C LYS A 186 28.55 -4.42 8.68
N MET A 187 28.75 -3.56 9.67
CA MET A 187 30.05 -3.00 10.00
C MET A 187 31.05 -4.10 10.36
N LYS A 188 30.62 -5.08 11.18
CA LYS A 188 31.44 -6.25 11.51
C LYS A 188 31.73 -7.10 10.27
N TRP A 189 30.72 -7.34 9.43
CA TRP A 189 30.89 -8.07 8.18
C TRP A 189 31.89 -7.40 7.23
N MET A 190 31.81 -6.08 7.06
CA MET A 190 32.75 -5.31 6.22
C MET A 190 34.19 -5.46 6.69
N LYS A 191 34.45 -5.48 8.00
CA LYS A 191 35.82 -5.69 8.54
C LYS A 191 36.46 -6.99 8.03
N GLU A 192 35.66 -8.05 7.86
CA GLU A 192 36.13 -9.37 7.46
C GLU A 192 36.08 -9.57 5.93
N MET A 193 35.08 -9.00 5.25
CA MET A 193 34.70 -9.39 3.90
C MET A 193 34.84 -8.29 2.83
N TRP A 194 35.26 -7.06 3.18
CA TRP A 194 35.35 -5.97 2.19
C TRP A 194 36.30 -6.23 1.02
N ARG A 195 37.25 -7.18 1.14
CA ARG A 195 38.16 -7.58 0.04
C ARG A 195 37.59 -8.69 -0.84
N SER A 196 36.41 -9.24 -0.50
CA SER A 196 35.79 -10.33 -1.26
C SER A 196 35.36 -9.92 -2.66
N ASP A 197 35.10 -8.63 -2.88
CA ASP A 197 34.76 -8.06 -4.17
C ASP A 197 35.52 -6.74 -4.38
N SER A 198 36.18 -6.59 -5.52
CA SER A 198 36.88 -5.35 -5.89
C SER A 198 35.97 -4.11 -5.92
N CYS A 199 34.65 -4.30 -5.99
CA CYS A 199 33.69 -3.21 -6.03
C CYS A 199 33.76 -2.30 -4.79
N TYR A 200 34.05 -2.85 -3.60
CA TYR A 200 34.13 -2.05 -2.38
C TYR A 200 35.28 -1.03 -2.46
N SER A 201 36.45 -1.45 -2.94
CA SER A 201 37.58 -0.55 -3.18
C SER A 201 37.26 0.53 -4.22
N ASN A 202 36.49 0.19 -5.27
CA ASN A 202 36.05 1.17 -6.28
C ASN A 202 35.10 2.23 -5.70
N TYR A 203 34.41 1.91 -4.60
CA TYR A 203 33.58 2.87 -3.84
C TYR A 203 34.38 3.65 -2.78
N GLY A 204 35.71 3.52 -2.74
CA GLY A 204 36.57 4.22 -1.80
C GLY A 204 36.70 3.55 -0.43
N VAL A 205 36.32 2.27 -0.32
CA VAL A 205 36.59 1.48 0.90
C VAL A 205 38.07 1.15 0.98
N ASP A 206 38.74 1.66 2.00
CA ASP A 206 40.20 1.53 2.22
C ASP A 206 40.57 0.54 3.34
N GLY A 207 39.57 -0.06 4.00
CA GLY A 207 39.77 -0.96 5.15
C GLY A 207 39.64 -0.29 6.52
N SER A 208 39.49 1.04 6.57
CA SER A 208 39.22 1.76 7.82
C SER A 208 37.77 1.60 8.28
N THR A 209 37.52 1.72 9.59
CA THR A 209 36.16 1.65 10.13
C THR A 209 35.28 2.79 9.58
N CYS A 210 35.87 3.96 9.30
CA CYS A 210 35.14 5.11 8.77
C CYS A 210 34.74 4.89 7.30
N SER A 211 35.62 4.35 6.45
CA SER A 211 35.26 4.09 5.05
C SER A 211 34.17 3.02 4.93
N PHE A 212 34.18 2.01 5.80
CA PHE A 212 33.07 1.05 5.90
C PHE A 212 31.76 1.72 6.28
N PHE A 213 31.78 2.62 7.28
CA PHE A 213 30.58 3.33 7.72
C PHE A 213 30.04 4.26 6.62
N ILE A 214 30.92 5.00 5.94
CA ILE A 214 30.56 5.87 4.82
C ILE A 214 29.92 5.05 3.69
N TYR A 215 30.50 3.90 3.35
CA TYR A 215 29.92 3.01 2.36
C TYR A 215 28.53 2.50 2.80
N LEU A 216 28.41 2.01 4.02
CA LEU A 216 27.15 1.47 4.54
C LEU A 216 26.07 2.52 4.76
N SER A 217 26.43 3.80 4.96
CA SER A 217 25.47 4.90 5.13
C SER A 217 25.08 5.56 3.81
N GLU A 218 26.06 5.95 2.99
CA GLU A 218 25.81 6.73 1.78
C GLU A 218 25.49 5.87 0.55
N VAL A 219 26.02 4.63 0.48
CA VAL A 219 25.83 3.74 -0.67
C VAL A 219 24.71 2.73 -0.40
N GLU A 220 24.79 1.97 0.69
CA GLU A 220 23.82 0.91 0.98
C GLU A 220 22.69 1.29 1.95
N ASN A 221 22.78 2.43 2.64
CA ASN A 221 21.77 2.93 3.59
C ASN A 221 21.42 1.94 4.73
N TRP A 222 22.39 1.13 5.17
CA TRP A 222 22.30 0.29 6.36
C TRP A 222 22.72 1.00 7.64
N CYS A 223 23.38 2.14 7.52
CA CYS A 223 23.82 2.98 8.62
C CYS A 223 23.28 4.42 8.46
N PRO A 224 23.14 5.18 9.57
CA PRO A 224 22.71 6.57 9.51
C PRO A 224 23.70 7.43 8.74
N ARG A 225 23.19 8.39 7.96
CA ARG A 225 24.02 9.35 7.21
C ARG A 225 24.76 10.28 8.16
N LEU A 226 25.98 10.65 7.78
CA LEU A 226 26.83 11.52 8.61
C LEU A 226 26.35 12.98 8.52
N PRO A 227 26.20 13.69 9.67
CA PRO A 227 25.65 15.04 9.70
C PRO A 227 26.37 16.04 8.77
N TRP A 228 27.69 16.01 8.71
CA TRP A 228 28.53 16.87 7.86
C TRP A 228 28.53 16.49 6.37
N ARG A 229 28.00 15.31 6.00
CA ARG A 229 27.76 14.91 4.60
C ARG A 229 26.29 15.01 4.19
N THR A 230 25.43 15.55 5.06
CA THR A 230 24.04 15.86 4.74
C THR A 230 24.01 17.02 3.75
N LYS A 231 24.41 16.80 2.50
CA LYS A 231 23.98 17.68 1.42
C LYS A 231 22.46 17.63 1.47
N THR A 232 21.83 18.78 1.74
CA THR A 232 20.45 19.00 1.33
C THR A 232 20.33 18.44 -0.07
N PRO A 233 19.45 17.46 -0.35
CA PRO A 233 19.21 17.08 -1.71
C PRO A 233 18.69 18.36 -2.37
N ASN A 234 19.55 19.06 -3.10
CA ASN A 234 19.11 19.69 -4.32
C ASN A 234 18.59 18.50 -5.11
N GLU A 235 17.30 18.22 -4.95
CA GLU A 235 16.57 17.46 -5.92
C GLU A 235 16.82 18.24 -7.20
N GLU A 236 17.78 17.78 -7.99
CA GLU A 236 17.69 17.94 -9.43
C GLU A 236 16.36 17.27 -9.78
N VAL A 237 15.29 18.05 -9.62
CA VAL A 237 13.98 17.77 -10.15
C VAL A 237 14.29 17.55 -11.62
N ASP A 238 14.24 16.29 -12.05
CA ASP A 238 14.46 15.93 -13.43
C ASP A 238 13.45 16.75 -14.24
N LYS A 239 13.92 17.88 -14.79
CA LYS A 239 13.14 18.84 -15.57
C LYS A 239 12.74 18.22 -16.92
N ARG A 240 13.00 16.92 -17.14
CA ARG A 240 12.54 16.17 -18.31
C ARG A 240 11.08 15.78 -18.17
N GLY A 241 10.23 16.79 -18.25
CA GLY A 241 8.87 16.68 -18.75
C GLY A 241 7.98 15.75 -17.95
N GLN A 242 7.27 16.33 -16.98
CA GLN A 242 5.93 15.85 -16.67
C GLN A 242 5.17 15.85 -18.01
N LYS A 243 4.90 14.68 -18.60
CA LYS A 243 3.95 14.57 -19.71
C LYS A 243 2.57 14.89 -19.11
N SER A 244 2.29 16.18 -19.01
CA SER A 244 1.05 16.72 -18.49
C SER A 244 0.02 16.69 -19.61
N GLY A 245 -0.54 15.51 -19.85
CA GLY A 245 -1.70 15.33 -20.69
C GLY A 245 -2.45 14.08 -20.21
N PRO A 246 -3.71 14.18 -19.77
CA PRO A 246 -4.53 13.02 -19.35
C PRO A 246 -4.98 12.16 -20.54
N GLY A 247 -4.21 12.11 -21.63
CA GLY A 247 -4.53 11.39 -22.85
C GLY A 247 -4.03 9.96 -22.77
N PHE A 248 -4.91 8.99 -23.04
CA PHE A 248 -4.56 7.57 -23.10
C PHE A 248 -4.00 7.13 -24.45
N GLU A 249 -3.87 8.04 -25.43
CA GLU A 249 -3.47 7.70 -26.81
C GLU A 249 -2.17 6.89 -26.89
N GLU A 250 -1.14 7.30 -26.15
CA GLU A 250 0.14 6.59 -26.13
C GLU A 250 0.01 5.21 -25.49
N LEU A 251 -0.77 5.09 -24.41
CA LEU A 251 -1.05 3.81 -23.76
C LEU A 251 -1.81 2.88 -24.71
N TYR A 252 -2.84 3.38 -25.40
CA TYR A 252 -3.60 2.61 -26.38
C TYR A 252 -2.72 2.16 -27.55
N ARG A 253 -1.82 3.03 -28.03
CA ARG A 253 -0.86 2.68 -29.08
C ARG A 253 0.02 1.52 -28.65
N VAL A 254 0.62 1.58 -27.46
CA VAL A 254 1.46 0.49 -26.92
C VAL A 254 0.65 -0.80 -26.74
N MET A 255 -0.55 -0.72 -26.17
CA MET A 255 -1.38 -1.90 -25.92
C MET A 255 -1.93 -2.53 -27.20
N SER A 256 -2.20 -1.74 -28.26
CA SER A 256 -2.73 -2.24 -29.53
C SER A 256 -1.75 -3.11 -30.33
N GLN A 257 -0.46 -3.08 -29.99
CA GLN A 257 0.56 -3.88 -30.68
C GLN A 257 0.47 -5.38 -30.37
N ARG A 258 -0.29 -5.76 -29.35
CA ARG A 258 -0.39 -7.13 -28.85
C ARG A 258 -1.85 -7.51 -28.61
N GLU A 259 -2.25 -8.65 -29.16
CA GLU A 259 -3.62 -9.15 -29.01
C GLU A 259 -3.94 -9.54 -27.57
N GLU A 260 -2.92 -9.96 -26.81
CA GLU A 260 -3.02 -10.36 -25.41
C GLU A 260 -3.51 -9.21 -24.51
N PHE A 261 -3.28 -7.95 -24.94
CA PHE A 261 -3.71 -6.76 -24.22
C PHE A 261 -5.09 -6.24 -24.64
N ARG A 262 -5.72 -6.82 -25.66
CA ARG A 262 -6.99 -6.34 -26.23
C ARG A 262 -8.08 -6.19 -25.18
N TRP A 263 -8.24 -7.18 -24.30
CA TRP A 263 -9.27 -7.15 -23.27
C TRP A 263 -9.04 -6.00 -22.27
N MET A 264 -7.80 -5.86 -21.77
CA MET A 264 -7.44 -4.77 -20.86
C MET A 264 -7.61 -3.40 -21.52
N MET A 265 -7.17 -3.26 -22.78
CA MET A 265 -7.33 -2.02 -23.53
C MET A 265 -8.82 -1.62 -23.64
N LEU A 266 -9.71 -2.57 -23.96
CA LEU A 266 -11.15 -2.30 -24.04
C LEU A 266 -11.73 -1.84 -22.69
N ARG A 267 -11.29 -2.45 -21.58
CA ARG A 267 -11.67 -2.02 -20.24
C ARG A 267 -11.21 -0.60 -19.93
N ILE A 268 -9.94 -0.29 -20.20
CA ILE A 268 -9.38 1.05 -19.96
C ILE A 268 -10.12 2.10 -20.81
N LYS A 269 -10.48 1.77 -22.05
CA LYS A 269 -11.31 2.64 -22.90
C LYS A 269 -12.68 2.92 -22.28
N ARG A 270 -13.37 1.92 -21.74
CA ARG A 270 -14.67 2.11 -21.06
C ARG A 270 -14.55 2.95 -19.80
N MET A 271 -13.46 2.81 -19.06
CA MET A 271 -13.24 3.50 -17.78
C MET A 271 -12.44 4.82 -17.89
N ALA A 272 -12.12 5.27 -19.10
CA ALA A 272 -11.23 6.41 -19.33
C ALA A 272 -11.71 7.69 -18.62
N GLU A 273 -12.99 8.05 -18.76
CA GLU A 273 -13.58 9.24 -18.14
C GLU A 273 -13.54 9.18 -16.59
N PRO A 274 -14.03 8.10 -15.93
CA PRO A 274 -13.86 7.93 -14.49
C PRO A 274 -12.41 8.04 -14.02
N TRP A 275 -11.45 7.45 -14.74
CA TRP A 275 -10.03 7.51 -14.41
C TRP A 275 -9.47 8.94 -14.48
N VAL A 276 -9.79 9.69 -15.53
CA VAL A 276 -9.37 11.08 -15.70
C VAL A 276 -9.99 11.99 -14.63
N SER A 277 -11.27 11.77 -14.30
CA SER A 277 -11.94 12.48 -13.21
C SER A 277 -11.28 12.19 -11.85
N ALA A 278 -10.96 10.92 -11.58
CA ALA A 278 -10.33 10.50 -10.33
C ALA A 278 -8.94 11.11 -10.13
N ILE A 279 -8.07 11.11 -11.15
CA ILE A 279 -6.73 11.69 -11.01
C ILE A 279 -6.78 13.22 -10.85
N ARG A 280 -7.72 13.90 -11.52
CA ARG A 280 -7.96 15.34 -11.31
C ARG A 280 -8.42 15.63 -9.88
N SER A 281 -9.38 14.85 -9.37
CA SER A 281 -9.87 14.96 -8.00
C SER A 281 -8.76 14.69 -6.97
N LEU A 282 -7.91 13.69 -7.22
CA LEU A 282 -6.76 13.38 -6.37
C LEU A 282 -5.74 14.50 -6.36
N ALA A 283 -5.43 15.10 -7.51
CA ALA A 283 -4.48 16.21 -7.63
C ALA A 283 -4.95 17.48 -6.90
N VAL A 284 -6.27 17.67 -6.74
CA VAL A 284 -6.84 18.76 -5.93
C VAL A 284 -6.73 18.45 -4.43
N LYS A 285 -6.92 17.19 -4.03
CA LYS A 285 -6.94 16.77 -2.62
C LYS A 285 -5.55 16.52 -2.03
N GLN A 286 -4.57 16.16 -2.87
CA GLN A 286 -3.23 15.78 -2.44
C GLN A 286 -2.18 16.42 -3.34
N ASN A 287 -1.05 16.81 -2.73
CA ASN A 287 0.06 17.40 -3.48
C ASN A 287 0.81 16.34 -4.29
N LEU A 288 0.63 16.37 -5.61
CA LEU A 288 1.28 15.45 -6.55
C LEU A 288 2.48 16.07 -7.32
N THR A 289 2.91 17.28 -6.98
CA THR A 289 3.85 18.09 -7.80
C THR A 289 5.33 17.74 -7.65
N ARG A 290 5.77 17.20 -6.50
CA ARG A 290 7.19 16.90 -6.22
C ARG A 290 7.54 15.40 -6.33
N ARG A 291 6.76 14.65 -7.11
CA ARG A 291 7.02 13.21 -7.31
C ARG A 291 8.02 13.02 -8.43
N ARG A 292 9.02 12.17 -8.19
CA ARG A 292 10.00 11.78 -9.21
C ARG A 292 9.36 10.82 -10.20
N ARG A 293 9.51 11.08 -11.50
CA ARG A 293 9.14 10.13 -12.54
C ARG A 293 10.04 8.91 -12.42
N LYS A 294 9.44 7.73 -12.32
CA LYS A 294 10.14 6.45 -12.21
C LYS A 294 10.09 5.69 -13.52
N LYS A 295 11.17 4.98 -13.85
CA LYS A 295 11.20 3.95 -14.90
C LYS A 295 10.68 2.63 -14.33
N ILE A 296 9.49 2.21 -14.73
CA ILE A 296 8.78 1.07 -14.15
C ILE A 296 8.64 -0.03 -15.20
N LEU A 297 9.12 -1.23 -14.88
CA LEU A 297 8.88 -2.44 -15.64
C LEU A 297 7.60 -3.11 -15.14
N VAL A 298 6.71 -3.46 -16.06
CA VAL A 298 5.50 -4.23 -15.80
C VAL A 298 5.60 -5.51 -16.64
N HIS A 299 5.86 -6.64 -16.01
CA HIS A 299 6.02 -7.92 -16.70
C HIS A 299 4.88 -8.88 -16.34
N LEU A 300 4.03 -9.18 -17.33
CA LEU A 300 2.84 -10.01 -17.17
C LEU A 300 3.19 -11.46 -17.54
N GLY A 301 3.72 -12.20 -16.56
CA GLY A 301 4.09 -13.61 -16.71
C GLY A 301 2.92 -14.50 -17.12
N LEU A 302 1.71 -14.19 -16.67
CA LEU A 302 0.49 -14.90 -17.02
C LEU A 302 0.09 -14.82 -18.51
N LEU A 303 0.62 -13.82 -19.24
CA LEU A 303 0.34 -13.60 -20.66
C LEU A 303 1.43 -14.16 -21.58
N THR A 304 2.54 -14.66 -21.03
CA THR A 304 3.61 -15.20 -21.87
C THR A 304 3.20 -16.53 -22.48
N LYS A 305 3.66 -16.81 -23.71
CA LYS A 305 3.40 -18.09 -24.38
C LYS A 305 3.97 -19.27 -23.59
N GLU A 306 5.11 -19.04 -22.93
CA GLU A 306 5.81 -20.01 -22.11
C GLU A 306 5.06 -20.39 -20.82
N SER A 307 4.15 -19.53 -20.35
CA SER A 307 3.30 -19.85 -19.19
C SER A 307 2.25 -20.92 -19.51
N GLY A 308 1.82 -21.03 -20.78
CA GLY A 308 0.80 -21.98 -21.22
C GLY A 308 -0.61 -21.72 -20.68
N PHE A 309 -0.85 -20.63 -19.94
CA PHE A 309 -2.16 -20.41 -19.28
C PHE A 309 -3.29 -20.03 -20.24
N LYS A 310 -2.98 -19.51 -21.44
CA LYS A 310 -3.98 -19.13 -22.47
C LYS A 310 -5.09 -18.20 -21.93
N ILE A 311 -4.75 -17.33 -20.97
CA ILE A 311 -5.72 -16.43 -20.34
C ILE A 311 -6.24 -15.41 -21.34
N ALA A 312 -5.38 -14.89 -22.22
CA ALA A 312 -5.78 -13.97 -23.29
C ALA A 312 -6.81 -14.59 -24.25
N GLU A 313 -6.62 -15.86 -24.63
CA GLU A 313 -7.52 -16.58 -25.56
C GLU A 313 -8.93 -16.74 -24.97
N ASN A 314 -9.01 -17.01 -23.66
CA ASN A 314 -10.26 -17.29 -22.98
C ASN A 314 -10.92 -16.04 -22.36
N ALA A 315 -10.33 -14.86 -22.49
CA ALA A 315 -10.80 -13.63 -21.85
C ALA A 315 -12.22 -13.22 -22.31
N PHE A 316 -12.60 -13.56 -23.55
CA PHE A 316 -13.93 -13.27 -24.10
C PHE A 316 -14.92 -14.44 -23.99
N SER A 317 -14.47 -15.60 -23.45
CA SER A 317 -15.25 -16.85 -23.42
C SER A 317 -15.49 -17.34 -21.99
N GLY A 318 -15.48 -16.43 -21.00
CA GLY A 318 -15.75 -16.77 -19.60
C GLY A 318 -14.54 -17.29 -18.81
N GLY A 319 -13.31 -17.12 -19.30
CA GLY A 319 -12.08 -17.44 -18.58
C GLY A 319 -11.84 -16.64 -17.29
N PRO A 320 -10.76 -16.90 -16.54
CA PRO A 320 -10.39 -16.10 -15.37
C PRO A 320 -10.00 -14.69 -15.80
N LEU A 321 -10.65 -13.68 -15.20
CA LEU A 321 -10.48 -12.26 -15.54
C LEU A 321 -9.97 -11.41 -14.37
N GLY A 322 -9.93 -11.96 -13.15
CA GLY A 322 -9.60 -11.19 -11.95
C GLY A 322 -8.19 -10.58 -12.04
N GLU A 323 -7.22 -11.36 -12.47
CA GLU A 323 -5.84 -10.93 -12.66
C GLU A 323 -5.73 -9.85 -13.75
N LEU A 324 -6.44 -10.00 -14.87
CA LEU A 324 -6.44 -9.00 -15.94
C LEU A 324 -7.08 -7.68 -15.50
N VAL A 325 -8.11 -7.73 -14.66
CA VAL A 325 -8.70 -6.55 -14.03
C VAL A 325 -7.64 -5.81 -13.21
N GLN A 326 -6.98 -6.50 -12.28
CA GLN A 326 -5.94 -5.91 -11.43
C GLN A 326 -4.76 -5.34 -12.25
N TRP A 327 -4.28 -6.08 -13.25
CA TRP A 327 -3.21 -5.60 -14.14
C TRP A 327 -3.61 -4.36 -14.93
N SER A 328 -4.83 -4.32 -15.48
CA SER A 328 -5.31 -3.17 -16.24
C SER A 328 -5.38 -1.90 -15.39
N ASP A 329 -5.87 -2.02 -14.14
CA ASP A 329 -6.04 -0.89 -13.24
C ASP A 329 -4.69 -0.41 -12.69
N LEU A 330 -3.75 -1.33 -12.43
CA LEU A 330 -2.36 -1.01 -12.07
C LEU A 330 -1.66 -0.23 -13.17
N ILE A 331 -1.66 -0.74 -14.42
CA ILE A 331 -1.01 -0.08 -15.56
C ILE A 331 -1.60 1.32 -15.77
N THR A 332 -2.92 1.44 -15.69
CA THR A 332 -3.65 2.71 -15.83
C THR A 332 -3.24 3.70 -14.76
N THR A 333 -3.15 3.26 -13.50
CA THR A 333 -2.73 4.10 -12.37
C THR A 333 -1.31 4.60 -12.54
N LEU A 334 -0.37 3.72 -12.91
CA LEU A 334 1.04 4.10 -13.12
C LEU A 334 1.19 5.11 -14.26
N TYR A 335 0.43 4.93 -15.34
CA TYR A 335 0.41 5.83 -16.48
C TYR A 335 -0.14 7.22 -16.09
N LEU A 336 -1.29 7.28 -15.41
CA LEU A 336 -1.91 8.55 -14.97
C LEU A 336 -1.09 9.31 -13.94
N LEU A 337 -0.34 8.59 -13.11
CA LEU A 337 0.61 9.21 -12.17
C LEU A 337 1.85 9.80 -12.87
N GLY A 338 2.04 9.53 -14.17
CA GLY A 338 3.09 10.11 -15.01
C GLY A 338 4.41 9.34 -15.00
N HIS A 339 4.40 8.06 -14.62
CA HIS A 339 5.59 7.21 -14.66
C HIS A 339 5.95 6.76 -16.08
N ASP A 340 7.22 6.45 -16.32
CA ASP A 340 7.67 5.83 -17.58
C ASP A 340 7.45 4.31 -17.48
N VAL A 341 6.34 3.84 -18.04
CA VAL A 341 5.89 2.44 -17.92
C VAL A 341 6.33 1.64 -19.15
N ARG A 342 7.09 0.56 -18.92
CA ARG A 342 7.47 -0.42 -19.95
C ARG A 342 6.77 -1.74 -19.70
N ILE A 343 5.85 -2.10 -20.59
CA ILE A 343 5.05 -3.31 -20.50
C ILE A 343 5.77 -4.44 -21.24
N SER A 344 5.85 -5.61 -20.64
CA SER A 344 6.43 -6.83 -21.21
C SER A 344 5.45 -7.99 -21.01
N ALA A 345 5.18 -8.73 -22.09
CA ALA A 345 4.37 -9.95 -22.08
C ALA A 345 5.09 -11.12 -22.76
N SER A 346 6.43 -11.05 -22.84
CA SER A 346 7.27 -12.11 -23.39
C SER A 346 8.66 -12.10 -22.77
N ILE A 347 9.31 -13.27 -22.74
CA ILE A 347 10.69 -13.40 -22.24
C ILE A 347 11.67 -12.59 -23.12
N ALA A 348 11.40 -12.49 -24.43
CA ALA A 348 12.23 -11.71 -25.36
C ALA A 348 12.23 -10.22 -25.02
N GLU A 349 11.07 -9.62 -24.75
CA GLU A 349 10.99 -8.23 -24.29
C GLU A 349 11.65 -8.02 -22.93
N LEU A 350 11.45 -8.97 -22.01
CA LEU A 350 12.08 -8.89 -20.69
C LEU A 350 13.61 -8.87 -20.82
N LYS A 351 14.16 -9.74 -21.67
CA LYS A 351 15.59 -9.77 -22.00
C LYS A 351 16.05 -8.45 -22.61
N GLU A 352 15.30 -7.90 -23.56
CA GLU A 352 15.68 -6.67 -24.23
C GLU A 352 15.69 -5.47 -23.28
N ILE A 353 14.66 -5.35 -22.42
CA ILE A 353 14.59 -4.28 -21.42
C ILE A 353 15.74 -4.39 -20.41
N MET A 354 16.09 -5.62 -20.00
CA MET A 354 17.13 -5.87 -19.00
C MET A 354 18.53 -6.11 -19.60
N ARG A 355 18.70 -5.97 -20.92
CA ARG A 355 19.92 -6.35 -21.63
C ARG A 355 21.19 -5.71 -21.08
N ARG A 356 21.10 -4.43 -20.66
CA ARG A 356 22.24 -3.65 -20.13
C ARG A 356 22.79 -4.18 -18.81
N VAL A 357 22.00 -4.97 -18.07
CA VAL A 357 22.32 -5.41 -16.71
C VAL A 357 22.46 -6.93 -16.59
N MET A 358 22.26 -7.66 -17.69
CA MET A 358 22.51 -9.09 -17.75
C MET A 358 24.02 -9.38 -17.64
N GLY A 359 24.41 -10.24 -16.70
CA GLY A 359 25.78 -10.73 -16.55
C GLY A 359 26.67 -9.91 -15.61
N ASN A 360 26.18 -8.82 -15.01
CA ASN A 360 26.92 -8.14 -13.97
C ASN A 360 26.90 -8.98 -12.67
N LYS A 361 28.09 -9.27 -12.13
CA LYS A 361 28.28 -10.10 -10.93
C LYS A 361 28.73 -9.29 -9.70
N SER A 362 28.78 -7.96 -9.79
CA SER A 362 29.27 -7.10 -8.70
C SER A 362 28.35 -7.17 -7.48
N SER A 363 28.92 -7.37 -6.30
CA SER A 363 28.18 -7.43 -5.03
C SER A 363 27.65 -6.06 -4.58
N CYS A 364 28.32 -4.98 -5.00
CA CYS A 364 27.94 -3.61 -4.68
C CYS A 364 26.81 -3.11 -5.61
N PRO A 365 26.04 -2.10 -5.17
CA PRO A 365 25.08 -1.40 -6.04
C PRO A 365 25.76 -0.91 -7.34
N THR A 366 25.07 -0.92 -8.47
CA THR A 366 25.62 -0.40 -9.74
C THR A 366 25.63 1.13 -9.74
N GLN A 367 26.78 1.74 -10.05
CA GLN A 367 26.90 3.19 -10.32
C GLN A 367 26.26 3.52 -11.69
N GLY A 368 25.41 4.56 -11.75
CA GLY A 368 24.84 5.07 -13.01
C GLY A 368 23.31 5.10 -13.06
N ASP A 369 22.78 5.49 -14.23
CA ASP A 369 21.34 5.60 -14.48
C ASP A 369 20.68 4.21 -14.43
N LYS A 370 19.76 4.02 -13.48
CA LYS A 370 19.07 2.75 -13.27
C LYS A 370 18.24 2.41 -14.50
N VAL A 371 18.38 1.17 -15.00
CA VAL A 371 17.57 0.67 -16.13
C VAL A 371 16.09 0.66 -15.75
N VAL A 372 15.79 0.20 -14.54
CA VAL A 372 14.47 0.16 -13.92
C VAL A 372 14.61 0.53 -12.45
N GLU A 373 13.59 1.20 -11.90
CA GLU A 373 13.54 1.58 -10.47
C GLU A 373 12.45 0.84 -9.69
N LEU A 374 11.47 0.27 -10.39
CA LEU A 374 10.37 -0.50 -9.81
C LEU A 374 9.93 -1.56 -10.81
N ILE A 375 9.59 -2.74 -10.32
CA ILE A 375 9.21 -3.89 -11.16
C ILE A 375 7.92 -4.48 -10.61
N TYR A 376 6.83 -4.36 -11.37
CA TYR A 376 5.61 -5.11 -11.11
C TYR A 376 5.62 -6.40 -11.92
N ILE A 377 5.39 -7.52 -11.25
CA ILE A 377 5.49 -8.85 -11.84
C ILE A 377 4.54 -9.82 -11.13
N ASP A 378 4.08 -10.88 -11.78
CA ASP A 378 3.37 -11.98 -11.09
C ASP A 378 4.37 -13.09 -10.69
N ILE A 379 3.92 -14.09 -9.93
CA ILE A 379 4.77 -15.22 -9.46
C ILE A 379 5.40 -16.00 -10.64
N VAL A 380 4.66 -16.13 -11.75
CA VAL A 380 5.10 -16.86 -12.94
C VAL A 380 6.19 -16.09 -13.66
N GLY A 381 5.97 -14.80 -13.86
CA GLY A 381 6.92 -13.83 -14.38
C GLY A 381 8.14 -13.73 -13.50
N LEU A 382 8.01 -13.82 -12.17
CA LEU A 382 9.15 -13.81 -11.24
C LEU A 382 10.07 -15.03 -11.47
N THR A 383 9.49 -16.19 -11.77
CA THR A 383 10.25 -17.37 -12.19
C THR A 383 10.99 -17.13 -13.50
N GLN A 384 10.33 -16.51 -14.48
CA GLN A 384 10.94 -16.16 -15.77
C GLN A 384 12.05 -15.11 -15.59
N PHE A 385 11.86 -14.14 -14.70
CA PHE A 385 12.80 -13.09 -14.36
C PHE A 385 14.07 -13.67 -13.74
N LYS A 386 13.93 -14.51 -12.71
CA LYS A 386 15.05 -15.22 -12.09
C LYS A 386 15.81 -16.07 -13.10
N LYS A 387 15.12 -16.80 -13.98
CA LYS A 387 15.74 -17.61 -15.04
C LYS A 387 16.47 -16.76 -16.08
N THR A 388 15.93 -15.59 -16.40
CA THR A 388 16.47 -14.70 -17.45
C THR A 388 17.69 -13.93 -16.98
N LEU A 389 17.67 -13.38 -15.76
CA LEU A 389 18.78 -12.59 -15.21
C LEU A 389 19.86 -13.45 -14.55
N GLY A 390 19.57 -14.73 -14.28
CA GLY A 390 20.48 -15.62 -13.57
C GLY A 390 20.77 -15.11 -12.16
N PRO A 391 21.98 -15.32 -11.61
CA PRO A 391 22.33 -14.92 -10.24
C PRO A 391 22.12 -13.43 -9.95
N SER A 392 22.32 -12.56 -10.94
CA SER A 392 22.19 -11.11 -10.84
C SER A 392 20.76 -10.62 -10.54
N TRP A 393 19.74 -11.49 -10.59
CA TRP A 393 18.36 -11.13 -10.26
C TRP A 393 18.21 -10.57 -8.83
N VAL A 394 19.08 -10.99 -7.90
CA VAL A 394 19.06 -10.57 -6.49
C VAL A 394 19.30 -9.07 -6.33
N HIS A 395 20.02 -8.42 -7.26
CA HIS A 395 20.21 -6.96 -7.24
C HIS A 395 18.90 -6.19 -7.49
N TYR A 396 17.89 -6.86 -8.05
CA TYR A 396 16.59 -6.28 -8.37
C TYR A 396 15.51 -6.66 -7.36
N GLN A 397 15.82 -7.53 -6.40
CA GLN A 397 14.82 -8.13 -5.51
C GLN A 397 14.02 -7.10 -4.72
N CYS A 398 14.65 -6.01 -4.25
CA CYS A 398 13.99 -4.97 -3.46
C CYS A 398 13.04 -4.07 -4.29
N MET A 399 13.22 -4.06 -5.62
CA MET A 399 12.39 -3.30 -6.55
C MET A 399 11.12 -4.08 -6.97
N LEU A 400 11.06 -5.37 -6.65
CA LEU A 400 9.93 -6.23 -6.99
C LEU A 400 8.68 -5.85 -6.19
N ARG A 401 7.56 -5.84 -6.89
CA ARG A 401 6.19 -5.78 -6.38
C ARG A 401 5.43 -6.92 -7.05
N VAL A 402 5.21 -7.99 -6.31
CA VAL A 402 4.78 -9.28 -6.85
C VAL A 402 3.26 -9.40 -6.71
N LEU A 403 2.52 -9.35 -7.82
CA LEU A 403 1.08 -9.57 -7.82
C LEU A 403 0.80 -11.04 -7.51
N ASP A 404 0.13 -11.25 -6.38
CA ASP A 404 -0.20 -12.56 -5.84
C ASP A 404 -1.59 -12.47 -5.19
N SER A 405 -2.61 -12.83 -5.96
CA SER A 405 -4.02 -12.61 -5.63
C SER A 405 -4.39 -13.08 -4.23
N PHE A 406 -3.89 -14.25 -3.82
CA PHE A 406 -4.23 -14.91 -2.54
C PHE A 406 -3.23 -14.61 -1.42
N GLY A 407 -2.10 -13.98 -1.74
CA GLY A 407 -1.06 -13.64 -0.79
C GLY A 407 -0.14 -14.82 -0.45
N THR A 408 1.01 -14.46 0.12
CA THR A 408 2.07 -15.39 0.53
C THR A 408 2.45 -15.07 1.96
N GLU A 409 2.16 -15.99 2.88
CA GLU A 409 2.56 -15.87 4.28
C GLU A 409 4.07 -16.11 4.47
N PRO A 410 4.69 -15.54 5.52
CA PRO A 410 6.13 -15.68 5.78
C PRO A 410 6.62 -17.13 5.85
N GLU A 411 5.79 -18.05 6.38
CA GLU A 411 6.14 -19.47 6.51
C GLU A 411 6.37 -20.17 5.17
N PHE A 412 5.68 -19.74 4.11
CA PHE A 412 5.84 -20.25 2.75
C PHE A 412 6.89 -19.48 1.97
N ASN A 413 7.11 -18.20 2.28
CA ASN A 413 8.11 -17.35 1.62
C ASN A 413 9.56 -17.75 1.97
N HIS A 414 9.83 -18.06 3.24
CA HIS A 414 11.18 -18.40 3.68
C HIS A 414 11.55 -19.83 3.26
N ALA A 415 12.46 -19.98 2.29
CA ALA A 415 12.75 -21.25 1.62
C ALA A 415 13.18 -22.38 2.57
N HIS A 416 14.18 -22.15 3.45
CA HIS A 416 14.66 -23.17 4.38
C HIS A 416 13.62 -23.54 5.44
N TYR A 417 12.93 -22.55 6.01
CA TYR A 417 11.85 -22.78 6.95
C TYR A 417 10.71 -23.59 6.33
N ALA A 418 10.26 -23.22 5.13
CA ALA A 418 9.22 -23.95 4.41
C ALA A 418 9.62 -25.40 4.13
N GLN A 419 10.88 -25.66 3.79
CA GLN A 419 11.40 -27.03 3.63
C GLN A 419 11.41 -27.79 4.96
N SER A 420 11.85 -27.16 6.05
CA SER A 420 11.89 -27.77 7.38
C SER A 420 10.49 -28.15 7.90
N LYS A 421 9.47 -27.37 7.52
CA LYS A 421 8.06 -27.65 7.82
C LYS A 421 7.40 -28.62 6.82
N GLY A 422 8.15 -29.11 5.83
CA GLY A 422 7.65 -30.06 4.84
C GLY A 422 6.68 -29.44 3.82
N HIS A 423 6.65 -28.11 3.66
CA HIS A 423 5.78 -27.45 2.69
C HIS A 423 6.25 -27.73 1.25
N LYS A 424 5.38 -28.41 0.48
CA LYS A 424 5.63 -28.83 -0.91
C LYS A 424 5.13 -27.83 -1.97
N THR A 425 4.54 -26.71 -1.55
CA THR A 425 4.00 -25.71 -2.48
C THR A 425 5.08 -25.20 -3.46
N PRO A 426 4.77 -25.08 -4.77
CA PRO A 426 5.67 -24.52 -5.76
C PRO A 426 5.64 -22.99 -5.83
N TRP A 427 4.72 -22.33 -5.11
CA TRP A 427 4.41 -20.90 -5.28
C TRP A 427 5.26 -19.96 -4.40
N GLY A 428 5.78 -20.46 -3.28
CA GLY A 428 6.56 -19.69 -2.31
C GLY A 428 8.08 -19.79 -2.51
N LYS A 429 8.82 -19.71 -1.41
CA LYS A 429 10.29 -19.90 -1.33
C LYS A 429 11.09 -18.82 -2.08
N TRP A 430 10.57 -17.60 -2.12
CA TRP A 430 11.21 -16.46 -2.79
C TRP A 430 12.16 -15.66 -1.90
N ASN A 431 12.08 -15.82 -0.57
CA ASN A 431 12.88 -15.07 0.41
C ASN A 431 12.79 -13.54 0.22
N LEU A 432 11.66 -13.03 -0.27
CA LEU A 432 11.41 -11.60 -0.39
C LEU A 432 10.95 -11.02 0.94
N ASN A 433 10.91 -9.69 1.07
CA ASN A 433 10.13 -9.11 2.15
C ASN A 433 8.63 -9.39 1.87
N PRO A 434 7.86 -10.00 2.80
CA PRO A 434 6.46 -10.34 2.57
C PRO A 434 5.57 -9.17 2.14
N GLN A 435 5.90 -7.93 2.51
CA GLN A 435 5.16 -6.74 2.07
C GLN A 435 5.33 -6.43 0.58
N GLN A 436 6.26 -7.10 -0.12
CA GLN A 436 6.42 -6.97 -1.57
C GLN A 436 5.38 -7.75 -2.36
N PHE A 437 4.68 -8.70 -1.73
CA PHE A 437 3.53 -9.37 -2.35
C PHE A 437 2.31 -8.45 -2.29
N ASN A 438 1.56 -8.40 -3.40
CA ASN A 438 0.45 -7.50 -3.64
C ASN A 438 -0.83 -8.32 -3.85
N THR A 439 -1.77 -8.22 -2.93
CA THR A 439 -2.98 -9.07 -2.91
C THR A 439 -4.17 -8.44 -3.64
N MET A 440 -5.13 -9.29 -4.02
CA MET A 440 -6.40 -8.88 -4.63
C MET A 440 -7.35 -8.25 -3.61
N PHE A 441 -7.35 -8.75 -2.38
CA PHE A 441 -8.15 -8.25 -1.26
C PHE A 441 -7.29 -8.12 0.00
N PRO A 442 -7.69 -7.31 1.01
CA PRO A 442 -6.91 -7.09 2.22
C PRO A 442 -7.10 -8.24 3.23
N HIS A 443 -6.79 -9.48 2.83
CA HIS A 443 -6.93 -10.68 3.67
C HIS A 443 -5.62 -11.19 4.28
N THR A 444 -4.45 -10.74 3.79
CA THR A 444 -3.15 -11.18 4.28
C THR A 444 -2.34 -9.97 4.75
N PRO A 445 -2.33 -9.65 6.06
CA PRO A 445 -1.72 -8.42 6.58
C PRO A 445 -0.18 -8.39 6.49
N ASP A 446 0.47 -9.55 6.31
CA ASP A 446 1.90 -9.64 6.00
C ASP A 446 2.25 -9.06 4.62
N ASN A 447 1.25 -8.96 3.73
CA ASN A 447 1.38 -8.50 2.36
C ASN A 447 0.80 -7.09 2.18
N SER A 448 1.10 -6.47 1.05
CA SER A 448 0.51 -5.18 0.66
C SER A 448 -0.82 -5.40 -0.08
N PHE A 449 -1.84 -4.61 0.26
CA PHE A 449 -3.10 -4.62 -0.48
C PHE A 449 -2.98 -3.74 -1.73
N LEU A 450 -3.10 -4.34 -2.92
CA LEU A 450 -3.13 -3.62 -4.19
C LEU A 450 -4.56 -3.38 -4.67
N GLY A 451 -5.41 -4.41 -4.64
CA GLY A 451 -6.80 -4.30 -5.04
C GLY A 451 -7.00 -4.10 -6.53
N PHE A 452 -8.17 -3.55 -6.87
CA PHE A 452 -8.62 -3.23 -8.22
C PHE A 452 -9.80 -2.26 -8.15
N VAL A 453 -10.22 -1.70 -9.29
CA VAL A 453 -11.38 -0.82 -9.40
C VAL A 453 -12.61 -1.62 -9.82
N VAL A 454 -13.68 -1.51 -9.06
CA VAL A 454 -14.98 -2.08 -9.44
C VAL A 454 -15.55 -1.24 -10.58
N GLU A 455 -15.69 -1.83 -11.76
CA GLU A 455 -16.19 -1.13 -12.96
C GLU A 455 -17.69 -0.88 -12.85
N GLN A 456 -18.06 0.41 -12.83
CA GLN A 456 -19.43 0.85 -12.98
C GLN A 456 -19.72 1.04 -14.47
N HIS A 457 -20.57 0.17 -15.02
CA HIS A 457 -20.93 0.18 -16.44
C HIS A 457 -22.08 1.14 -16.78
N LEU A 458 -22.47 1.98 -15.81
CA LEU A 458 -23.66 2.80 -15.85
C LEU A 458 -23.24 4.27 -16.04
N ASN A 459 -23.71 4.89 -17.11
CA ASN A 459 -23.54 6.33 -17.29
C ASN A 459 -24.55 7.12 -16.43
N ALA A 460 -24.46 8.46 -16.41
CA ALA A 460 -25.35 9.29 -15.59
C ALA A 460 -26.85 9.13 -15.93
N SER A 461 -27.19 8.85 -17.19
CA SER A 461 -28.58 8.54 -17.60
C SER A 461 -29.01 7.14 -17.16
N ASP A 462 -28.13 6.16 -17.23
CA ASP A 462 -28.37 4.79 -16.81
C ASP A 462 -28.56 4.74 -15.29
N ILE A 463 -27.78 5.51 -14.52
CA ILE A 463 -27.93 5.62 -13.06
C ILE A 463 -29.29 6.20 -12.70
N LYS A 464 -29.71 7.28 -13.38
CA LYS A 464 -31.06 7.85 -13.19
C LYS A 464 -32.14 6.82 -13.50
N HIS A 465 -32.01 6.11 -14.61
CA HIS A 465 -32.95 5.05 -14.97
C HIS A 465 -32.90 3.88 -13.97
N ILE A 466 -31.74 3.54 -13.41
CA ILE A 466 -31.55 2.45 -12.44
C ILE A 466 -32.18 2.76 -11.09
N ASP A 467 -32.24 4.03 -10.72
CA ASP A 467 -32.98 4.48 -9.54
C ASP A 467 -34.49 4.30 -9.73
N ASP A 468 -34.99 4.36 -10.96
CA ASP A 468 -36.39 4.05 -11.30
C ASP A 468 -36.67 2.54 -11.38
N ILE A 469 -35.63 1.71 -11.57
CA ILE A 469 -35.78 0.24 -11.65
C ILE A 469 -36.09 -0.33 -10.26
N LYS A 470 -37.32 -0.82 -10.10
CA LYS A 470 -37.73 -1.55 -8.89
C LYS A 470 -37.11 -2.95 -8.88
N ARG A 471 -36.51 -3.32 -7.74
CA ARG A 471 -36.00 -4.67 -7.50
C ARG A 471 -37.15 -5.67 -7.58
N GLN A 472 -37.01 -6.67 -8.42
CA GLN A 472 -37.96 -7.76 -8.59
C GLN A 472 -37.69 -8.86 -7.56
N ASN A 473 -38.66 -9.75 -7.37
CA ASN A 473 -38.49 -10.92 -6.51
C ASN A 473 -37.70 -12.04 -7.21
N GLN A 474 -36.51 -11.69 -7.72
CA GLN A 474 -35.60 -12.58 -8.43
C GLN A 474 -34.24 -12.65 -7.71
N SER A 475 -33.57 -13.79 -7.88
CA SER A 475 -32.23 -14.09 -7.40
C SER A 475 -31.30 -14.37 -8.56
N LEU A 476 -30.01 -14.00 -8.46
CA LEU A 476 -29.01 -14.27 -9.49
C LEU A 476 -27.89 -15.15 -8.93
N VAL A 477 -27.72 -16.33 -9.49
CA VAL A 477 -26.68 -17.26 -9.04
C VAL A 477 -25.32 -16.85 -9.56
N TYR A 478 -24.36 -16.71 -8.65
CA TYR A 478 -22.96 -16.48 -9.00
C TYR A 478 -22.27 -17.79 -9.39
N GLY A 479 -22.25 -18.08 -10.69
CA GLY A 479 -21.56 -19.27 -11.22
C GLY A 479 -21.70 -19.38 -12.74
N LYS A 480 -20.68 -18.94 -13.48
CA LYS A 480 -20.71 -18.89 -14.96
C LYS A 480 -20.42 -20.23 -15.66
N VAL A 481 -20.03 -21.26 -14.91
CA VAL A 481 -19.68 -22.60 -15.45
C VAL A 481 -20.65 -23.63 -14.89
N ASP A 482 -21.23 -24.48 -15.75
CA ASP A 482 -22.22 -25.50 -15.38
C ASP A 482 -21.76 -26.38 -14.21
N ASN A 483 -20.49 -26.77 -14.18
CA ASN A 483 -19.93 -27.60 -13.11
C ASN A 483 -19.98 -26.95 -11.71
N PHE A 484 -20.09 -25.61 -11.60
CA PHE A 484 -20.26 -24.93 -10.31
C PHE A 484 -21.65 -25.16 -9.69
N TRP A 485 -22.61 -25.59 -10.51
CA TRP A 485 -23.99 -25.88 -10.11
C TRP A 485 -24.17 -27.32 -9.64
N LYS A 486 -23.15 -28.16 -9.79
CA LYS A 486 -23.17 -29.56 -9.38
C LYS A 486 -23.49 -29.68 -7.88
N ASP A 487 -24.43 -30.57 -7.57
CA ASP A 487 -24.91 -30.85 -6.22
C ASP A 487 -25.55 -29.65 -5.49
N LYS A 488 -25.96 -28.60 -6.21
CA LYS A 488 -26.63 -27.41 -5.64
C LYS A 488 -28.15 -27.40 -5.77
N LYS A 489 -28.74 -28.39 -6.43
CA LYS A 489 -30.20 -28.43 -6.71
C LYS A 489 -31.07 -28.20 -5.47
N LYS A 490 -30.84 -28.92 -4.37
CA LYS A 490 -31.64 -28.77 -3.14
C LYS A 490 -31.59 -27.34 -2.55
N TYR A 491 -30.41 -26.72 -2.62
CA TYR A 491 -30.23 -25.34 -2.16
C TYR A 491 -30.98 -24.35 -3.08
N LEU A 492 -30.87 -24.53 -4.39
CA LEU A 492 -31.56 -23.70 -5.38
C LEU A 492 -33.08 -23.91 -5.32
N ASP A 493 -33.57 -25.13 -5.06
CA ASP A 493 -34.99 -25.43 -4.90
C ASP A 493 -35.58 -24.67 -3.70
N THR A 494 -34.79 -24.53 -2.62
CA THR A 494 -35.18 -23.73 -1.45
C THR A 494 -35.35 -22.26 -1.80
N ILE A 495 -34.45 -21.70 -2.62
CA ILE A 495 -34.56 -20.32 -3.10
C ILE A 495 -35.75 -20.18 -4.05
N HIS A 496 -35.92 -21.15 -4.94
CA HIS A 496 -36.97 -21.15 -5.96
C HIS A 496 -38.39 -21.11 -5.38
N ASN A 497 -38.59 -21.68 -4.19
CA ASN A 497 -39.85 -21.58 -3.46
C ASN A 497 -40.27 -20.14 -3.13
N TYR A 498 -39.33 -19.20 -3.07
CA TYR A 498 -39.58 -17.80 -2.70
C TYR A 498 -39.32 -16.81 -3.83
N MET A 499 -38.46 -17.15 -4.80
CA MET A 499 -37.95 -16.21 -5.79
C MET A 499 -37.71 -16.89 -7.14
N GLU A 500 -37.77 -16.12 -8.22
CA GLU A 500 -37.27 -16.58 -9.52
C GLU A 500 -35.74 -16.75 -9.45
N VAL A 501 -35.20 -17.81 -10.06
CA VAL A 501 -33.76 -18.10 -10.04
C VAL A 501 -33.17 -17.84 -11.43
N HIS A 502 -32.24 -16.90 -11.50
CA HIS A 502 -31.57 -16.48 -12.74
C HIS A 502 -30.12 -16.96 -12.73
N GLY A 503 -29.53 -17.13 -13.91
CA GLY A 503 -28.13 -17.50 -14.08
C GLY A 503 -27.52 -16.90 -15.34
N THR A 504 -26.18 -16.82 -15.37
CA THR A 504 -25.39 -16.36 -16.52
C THR A 504 -24.35 -17.42 -16.90
N VAL A 505 -24.81 -18.61 -17.27
CA VAL A 505 -23.97 -19.80 -17.50
C VAL A 505 -23.52 -19.85 -18.96
N HIS A 506 -22.24 -20.13 -19.18
CA HIS A 506 -21.65 -20.28 -20.51
C HIS A 506 -21.99 -21.64 -21.14
N GLY A 507 -22.35 -21.64 -22.42
CA GLY A 507 -22.47 -22.84 -23.26
C GLY A 507 -23.87 -23.48 -23.29
N THR A 508 -24.01 -24.49 -24.15
CA THR A 508 -25.25 -25.26 -24.38
C THR A 508 -25.43 -26.45 -23.43
N SER A 509 -24.38 -26.87 -22.72
CA SER A 509 -24.42 -27.98 -21.78
C SER A 509 -24.80 -27.49 -20.38
N THR A 510 -26.10 -27.39 -20.11
CA THR A 510 -26.68 -27.01 -18.82
C THR A 510 -27.17 -28.24 -18.05
N VAL A 511 -26.30 -29.23 -17.85
CA VAL A 511 -26.67 -30.53 -17.27
C VAL A 511 -26.98 -30.40 -15.78
N HIS A 512 -26.23 -29.56 -15.06
CA HIS A 512 -26.38 -29.38 -13.62
C HIS A 512 -27.29 -28.20 -13.25
N VAL A 513 -27.63 -27.35 -14.22
CA VAL A 513 -28.53 -26.21 -14.04
C VAL A 513 -29.98 -26.70 -14.02
N PRO A 514 -30.75 -26.46 -12.93
CA PRO A 514 -32.16 -26.84 -12.88
C PRO A 514 -33.01 -26.18 -13.98
N SER A 515 -34.05 -26.87 -14.44
CA SER A 515 -34.90 -26.41 -15.56
C SER A 515 -35.68 -25.12 -15.29
N TYR A 516 -35.93 -24.77 -14.03
CA TYR A 516 -36.59 -23.52 -13.66
C TYR A 516 -35.67 -22.30 -13.72
N VAL A 517 -34.35 -22.50 -13.91
CA VAL A 517 -33.40 -21.39 -13.93
C VAL A 517 -33.53 -20.63 -15.25
N ARG A 518 -33.77 -19.32 -15.17
CA ARG A 518 -33.72 -18.41 -16.32
C ARG A 518 -32.28 -18.07 -16.64
N ASN A 519 -31.69 -18.79 -17.59
CA ASN A 519 -30.31 -18.55 -18.02
C ASN A 519 -30.27 -17.44 -19.08
N HIS A 520 -29.51 -16.39 -18.79
CA HIS A 520 -29.29 -15.23 -19.69
C HIS A 520 -28.04 -15.40 -20.57
N GLY A 521 -27.30 -16.49 -20.41
CA GLY A 521 -26.01 -16.67 -21.06
C GLY A 521 -24.95 -15.71 -20.51
N ILE A 522 -23.86 -15.53 -21.25
CA ILE A 522 -22.82 -14.56 -20.87
C ILE A 522 -23.25 -13.16 -21.31
N LEU A 523 -23.55 -12.32 -20.31
CA LEU A 523 -23.97 -10.94 -20.50
C LEU A 523 -22.79 -9.98 -20.64
N SER A 524 -23.02 -8.85 -21.32
CA SER A 524 -22.10 -7.72 -21.26
C SER A 524 -22.08 -7.12 -19.84
N GLY A 525 -21.02 -6.39 -19.49
CA GLY A 525 -20.93 -5.77 -18.17
C GLY A 525 -22.04 -4.75 -17.89
N ARG A 526 -22.57 -4.08 -18.92
CA ARG A 526 -23.71 -3.16 -18.80
C ARG A 526 -25.00 -3.95 -18.49
N ASP A 527 -25.30 -4.98 -19.28
CA ASP A 527 -26.52 -5.79 -19.11
C ASP A 527 -26.50 -6.54 -17.78
N LEU A 528 -25.32 -7.02 -17.35
CA LEU A 528 -25.14 -7.62 -16.04
C LEU A 528 -25.46 -6.63 -14.90
N GLN A 529 -25.05 -5.36 -15.01
CA GLN A 529 -25.36 -4.34 -14.00
C GLN A 529 -26.87 -4.03 -13.94
N PHE A 530 -27.55 -4.00 -15.08
CA PHE A 530 -29.02 -3.88 -15.11
C PHE A 530 -29.69 -5.08 -14.44
N LEU A 531 -29.27 -6.31 -14.78
CA LEU A 531 -29.78 -7.52 -14.14
C LEU A 531 -29.51 -7.53 -12.63
N LEU A 532 -28.31 -7.14 -12.19
CA LEU A 532 -27.96 -7.02 -10.77
C LEU A 532 -28.83 -5.96 -10.05
N ARG A 533 -29.20 -4.87 -10.73
CA ARG A 533 -30.09 -3.86 -10.14
C ARG A 533 -31.49 -4.39 -9.93
N GLU A 534 -32.04 -5.09 -10.93
CA GLU A 534 -33.36 -5.73 -10.81
C GLU A 534 -33.35 -6.88 -9.81
N THR A 535 -32.21 -7.52 -9.59
CA THR A 535 -32.04 -8.68 -8.71
C THR A 535 -32.07 -8.28 -7.25
N LYS A 536 -32.81 -9.03 -6.43
CA LYS A 536 -32.93 -8.79 -5.00
C LYS A 536 -31.89 -9.54 -4.17
N VAL A 537 -31.56 -10.78 -4.56
CA VAL A 537 -30.59 -11.69 -3.90
C VAL A 537 -29.46 -12.07 -4.85
#